data_AF-A0A7S1CX81-F1
#
_entry.id   AF-A0A7S1CX81-F1
#
_cell.length_a   1.000
_cell.length_b   1.000
_cell.length_c   1.000
_cell.angle_alpha   90.00
_cell.angle_beta   90.00
_cell.angle_gamma   90.00
#
_symmetry.space_group_name_H-M   'P 1'
#
loop_
_entity.id
_entity.type
_entity.pdbx_description
1 polymer ?
#
loop_
_entity_poly.entity_id
_entity_poly.type
_entity_poly.pdbx_seq_one_letter_code
_entity_poly.pdbx_strand_id
1 'polypeptide(L)'
;PRITILRLGSVVGLSVSMRTDSIIHSMLAHAYTSGVINLPSGNRMQSFLTLPDFVRAVKDLLSQSGGSDKFKIWNLASFSANTLKVATSIASLTGAKIQIVEEAEREGSSLDATAFETSFDFKFTGTLSAILETLEASVPDSITPK
;
A
#
# COMPACT_ATOMS: atom_id res chain seq x y z
N PRO A 1 -22.64 23.05 -2.02
CA PRO A 1 -21.43 22.32 -1.51
C PRO A 1 -21.20 21.07 -2.38
N ARG A 2 -19.99 20.89 -2.90
CA ARG A 2 -19.57 19.65 -3.56
C ARG A 2 -18.86 18.80 -2.51
N ILE A 3 -19.37 17.61 -2.26
CA ILE A 3 -18.80 16.68 -1.29
C ILE A 3 -18.21 15.52 -2.07
N THR A 4 -16.98 15.14 -1.74
CA THR A 4 -16.34 13.97 -2.33
C THR A 4 -15.72 13.14 -1.21
N ILE A 5 -16.05 11.84 -1.22
CA ILE A 5 -15.53 10.86 -0.27
C ILE A 5 -14.49 10.01 -0.99
N LEU A 6 -13.34 9.82 -0.37
CA LEU A 6 -12.29 8.94 -0.88
C LEU A 6 -12.23 7.68 -0.02
N ARG A 7 -12.39 6.52 -0.66
CA ARG A 7 -12.11 5.21 -0.07
C ARG A 7 -10.71 4.80 -0.49
N LEU A 8 -9.80 4.84 0.47
CA LEU A 8 -8.39 4.58 0.20
C LEU A 8 -8.09 3.11 0.44
N GLY A 9 -7.29 2.52 -0.45
CA GLY A 9 -6.50 1.35 -0.10
C GLY A 9 -5.54 1.68 1.05
N SER A 10 -4.87 0.67 1.60
CA SER A 10 -3.85 0.91 2.62
C SER A 10 -2.75 1.78 2.05
N VAL A 11 -2.60 2.99 2.59
CA VAL A 11 -1.66 3.98 2.08
C VAL A 11 -0.24 3.55 2.47
N VAL A 12 0.64 3.47 1.48
CA VAL A 12 2.04 3.05 1.67
C VAL A 12 2.97 4.01 0.94
N GLY A 13 4.08 4.35 1.61
CA GLY A 13 5.07 5.28 1.10
C GLY A 13 5.81 5.96 2.24
N LEU A 14 6.87 6.69 1.89
CA LEU A 14 7.68 7.42 2.86
C LEU A 14 6.95 8.66 3.38
N SER A 15 6.87 8.81 4.69
CA SER A 15 6.39 10.03 5.34
C SER A 15 7.01 10.16 6.74
N VAL A 16 7.00 11.37 7.31
CA VAL A 16 7.48 11.60 8.68
C VAL A 16 6.59 10.92 9.73
N SER A 17 5.34 10.59 9.37
CA SER A 17 4.36 9.95 10.25
C SER A 17 3.89 8.63 9.65
N MET A 18 4.85 7.79 9.27
CA MET A 18 4.55 6.46 8.72
C MET A 18 3.88 5.58 9.76
N ARG A 19 2.77 4.97 9.34
CA ARG A 19 2.10 3.92 10.09
C ARG A 19 2.93 2.65 10.06
N THR A 20 3.62 2.38 11.18
CA THR A 20 4.43 1.17 11.39
C THR A 20 3.60 -0.10 11.53
N ASP A 21 2.29 0.05 11.78
CA ASP A 21 1.32 -1.05 11.90
C ASP A 21 0.75 -1.52 10.55
N SER A 22 1.07 -0.83 9.44
CA SER A 22 0.71 -1.30 8.11
C SER A 22 1.45 -2.59 7.77
N ILE A 23 0.81 -3.53 7.08
CA ILE A 23 1.37 -4.86 6.76
C ILE A 23 2.78 -4.74 6.15
N ILE A 24 2.95 -3.88 5.14
CA ILE A 24 4.24 -3.72 4.46
C ILE A 24 5.31 -3.16 5.42
N HIS A 25 4.99 -2.14 6.21
CA HIS A 25 5.96 -1.52 7.13
C HIS A 25 6.30 -2.43 8.31
N SER A 26 5.30 -3.11 8.88
CA SER A 26 5.50 -4.06 9.98
C SER A 26 6.35 -5.25 9.52
N MET A 27 6.05 -5.84 8.37
CA MET A 27 6.85 -6.94 7.83
C MET A 27 8.28 -6.51 7.50
N LEU A 28 8.47 -5.34 6.92
CA LEU A 28 9.81 -4.82 6.63
C LEU A 28 10.60 -4.55 7.91
N ALA A 29 9.96 -3.98 8.93
CA ALA A 29 10.58 -3.74 10.24
C ALA A 29 10.98 -5.06 10.92
N HIS A 30 10.12 -6.07 10.93
CA HIS A 30 10.46 -7.40 11.46
C HIS A 30 11.58 -8.06 10.66
N ALA A 31 11.55 -7.95 9.33
CA ALA A 31 12.59 -8.47 8.47
C ALA A 31 13.98 -7.91 8.81
N TYR A 32 14.09 -6.61 9.08
CA TYR A 32 15.37 -5.99 9.46
C TYR A 32 15.76 -6.16 10.93
N THR A 33 14.79 -6.24 11.85
CA THR A 33 15.07 -6.27 13.30
C THR A 33 15.23 -7.68 13.86
N SER A 34 14.42 -8.65 13.41
CA SER A 34 14.46 -10.03 13.90
C SER A 34 14.95 -11.03 12.85
N GLY A 35 15.05 -10.64 11.57
CA GLY A 35 15.37 -11.55 10.47
C GLY A 35 14.27 -12.58 10.18
N VAL A 36 13.08 -12.41 10.78
CA VAL A 36 11.95 -13.34 10.66
C VAL A 36 10.67 -12.56 10.40
N ILE A 37 9.96 -12.92 9.34
CA ILE A 37 8.65 -12.41 8.99
C ILE A 37 7.61 -13.42 9.48
N ASN A 38 6.85 -13.04 10.51
CA ASN A 38 5.72 -13.81 11.00
C ASN A 38 4.51 -13.57 10.10
N LEU A 39 4.18 -14.56 9.28
CA LEU A 39 3.07 -14.52 8.34
C LEU A 39 1.89 -15.33 8.91
N PRO A 40 0.71 -14.72 9.12
CA PRO A 40 -0.49 -15.49 9.44
C PRO A 40 -0.81 -16.49 8.33
N SER A 41 -1.29 -17.68 8.67
CA SER A 41 -1.65 -18.75 7.70
C SER A 41 -2.70 -18.33 6.67
N GLY A 42 -3.45 -17.25 6.92
CA GLY A 42 -4.41 -16.66 5.98
C GLY A 42 -3.75 -15.88 4.84
N ASN A 43 -3.96 -16.32 3.60
CA ASN A 43 -3.54 -15.58 2.40
C ASN A 43 -4.63 -14.57 1.99
N ARG A 44 -4.50 -13.31 2.42
CA ARG A 44 -5.52 -12.27 2.20
C ARG A 44 -5.10 -11.33 1.08
N MET A 45 -6.05 -10.97 0.22
CA MET A 45 -5.85 -9.91 -0.77
C MET A 45 -6.10 -8.55 -0.13
N GLN A 46 -5.21 -7.59 -0.37
CA GLN A 46 -5.35 -6.22 0.11
C GLN A 46 -5.00 -5.21 -0.98
N SER A 47 -5.80 -4.16 -1.11
CA SER A 47 -5.47 -3.01 -1.94
C SER A 47 -4.58 -2.02 -1.22
N PHE A 48 -3.55 -1.57 -1.93
CA PHE A 48 -2.58 -0.59 -1.48
C PHE A 48 -2.66 0.64 -2.36
N LEU A 49 -2.51 1.81 -1.75
CA LEU A 49 -2.43 3.09 -2.45
C LEU A 49 -1.07 3.70 -2.18
N THR A 50 -0.31 3.98 -3.23
CA THR A 50 0.99 4.62 -3.05
C THR A 50 0.82 6.09 -2.73
N LEU A 51 1.67 6.62 -1.87
CA LEU A 51 1.64 8.04 -1.53
C LEU A 51 1.79 8.95 -2.77
N PRO A 52 2.68 8.66 -3.75
CA PRO A 52 2.74 9.44 -4.99
C PRO A 52 1.43 9.42 -5.78
N ASP A 53 0.80 8.25 -5.94
CA ASP A 53 -0.48 8.15 -6.66
C ASP A 53 -1.60 8.88 -5.93
N PHE A 54 -1.62 8.81 -4.59
CA PHE A 54 -2.59 9.55 -3.79
C PHE A 54 -2.47 11.05 -4.00
N VAL A 55 -1.26 11.59 -3.97
CA VAL A 55 -1.01 13.02 -4.19
C VAL A 55 -1.44 13.44 -5.60
N ARG A 56 -1.14 12.63 -6.63
CA ARG A 56 -1.59 12.91 -8.01
C ARG A 56 -3.12 12.89 -8.11
N ALA A 57 -3.77 11.87 -7.55
CA ALA A 57 -5.23 11.74 -7.57
C ALA A 57 -5.92 12.92 -6.88
N VAL A 58 -5.41 13.37 -5.73
CA VAL A 58 -5.94 14.55 -5.03
C VAL A 58 -5.72 15.83 -5.86
N LYS A 59 -4.58 15.99 -6.54
CA LYS A 59 -4.35 17.13 -7.43
C LYS A 59 -5.36 17.19 -8.57
N ASP A 60 -5.63 16.06 -9.22
CA ASP A 60 -6.61 16.02 -10.33
C ASP A 60 -8.03 16.28 -9.83
N LEU A 61 -8.36 15.76 -8.65
CA LEU A 61 -9.63 16.00 -7.98
C LEU A 61 -9.86 17.49 -7.66
N LEU A 62 -8.83 18.18 -7.16
CA LEU A 62 -8.88 19.60 -6.85
C LEU A 62 -8.87 20.48 -8.11
N SER A 63 -8.22 20.01 -9.19
CA SER A 63 -8.12 20.73 -10.46
C SER A 63 -9.41 20.69 -11.27
N GLN A 64 -10.30 19.73 -11.04
CA GLN A 64 -11.64 19.75 -11.62
C GLN A 64 -12.53 20.80 -10.96
N SER A 65 -12.56 22.00 -11.53
CA SER A 65 -13.59 23.01 -11.28
C SER A 65 -14.77 22.82 -12.25
N GLY A 66 -15.92 22.31 -11.80
CA GLY A 66 -17.18 22.43 -12.58
C GLY A 66 -18.10 21.22 -12.75
N GLY A 67 -17.93 20.12 -12.00
CA GLY A 67 -18.86 18.98 -12.09
C GLY A 67 -20.24 19.25 -11.45
N SER A 68 -21.32 18.87 -12.13
CA SER A 68 -22.72 18.98 -11.68
C SER A 68 -23.08 18.07 -10.49
N ASP A 69 -22.23 17.09 -10.20
CA ASP A 69 -22.49 16.10 -9.16
C ASP A 69 -22.11 16.61 -7.77
N LYS A 70 -23.13 16.81 -6.95
CA LYS A 70 -23.00 17.32 -5.57
C LYS A 70 -22.33 16.33 -4.62
N PHE A 71 -22.36 15.03 -4.93
CA PHE A 71 -21.81 13.96 -4.10
C PHE A 71 -21.23 12.81 -4.93
N LYS A 72 -19.97 12.43 -4.66
CA LYS A 72 -19.30 11.27 -5.26
C LYS A 72 -18.42 10.54 -4.26
N ILE A 73 -18.30 9.23 -4.45
CA ILE A 73 -17.38 8.36 -3.72
C ILE A 73 -16.39 7.78 -4.72
N TRP A 74 -15.09 7.94 -4.47
CA TRP A 74 -14.03 7.39 -5.31
C TRP A 74 -13.20 6.37 -4.53
N ASN A 75 -13.00 5.21 -5.11
CA ASN A 75 -12.03 4.25 -4.62
C ASN A 75 -10.65 4.59 -5.22
N LEU A 76 -9.63 4.65 -4.38
CA LEU A 76 -8.25 4.89 -4.79
C LEU A 76 -7.39 3.71 -4.35
N ALA A 77 -6.86 2.97 -5.32
CA ALA A 77 -5.97 1.85 -5.10
C ALA A 77 -4.96 1.77 -6.25
N SER A 78 -3.67 1.74 -5.91
CA SER A 78 -2.59 1.62 -6.90
C SER A 78 -2.42 0.20 -7.40
N PHE A 79 -2.45 -0.77 -6.48
CA PHE A 79 -2.34 -2.18 -6.77
C PHE A 79 -2.99 -3.00 -5.67
N SER A 80 -3.32 -4.25 -5.97
CA SER A 80 -3.71 -5.25 -4.98
C SER A 80 -2.64 -6.33 -4.90
N ALA A 81 -2.31 -6.76 -3.69
CA ALA A 81 -1.38 -7.86 -3.46
C ALA A 81 -1.90 -8.75 -2.34
N ASN A 82 -1.58 -10.04 -2.43
CA ASN A 82 -1.86 -10.95 -1.34
C ASN A 82 -0.74 -10.92 -0.30
N THR A 83 -1.07 -11.20 0.96
CA THR A 83 -0.14 -11.13 2.09
C THR A 83 1.09 -12.00 1.86
N LEU A 84 0.92 -13.18 1.25
CA LEU A 84 2.03 -14.07 0.92
C LEU A 84 3.01 -13.44 -0.08
N LYS A 85 2.52 -12.83 -1.16
CA LYS A 85 3.33 -12.14 -2.17
C LYS A 85 4.10 -10.98 -1.56
N VAL A 86 3.47 -10.23 -0.65
CA VAL A 86 4.15 -9.16 0.10
C VAL A 86 5.28 -9.75 0.94
N ALA A 87 5.00 -10.77 1.76
CA ALA A 87 6.01 -11.40 2.60
C ALA A 87 7.16 -12.03 1.79
N THR A 88 6.86 -12.74 0.70
CA THR A 88 7.87 -13.30 -0.20
C THR A 88 8.73 -12.21 -0.84
N SER A 89 8.14 -11.10 -1.29
CA SER A 89 8.89 -10.00 -1.89
C SER A 89 9.84 -9.36 -0.88
N ILE A 90 9.39 -9.16 0.36
CA ILE A 90 10.23 -8.61 1.44
C ILE A 90 11.32 -9.61 1.83
N ALA A 91 11.01 -10.90 1.97
CA ALA A 91 12.00 -11.93 2.27
C ALA A 91 13.07 -12.06 1.19
N SER A 92 12.69 -11.95 -0.09
CA SER A 92 13.64 -11.92 -1.20
C SER A 92 14.54 -10.68 -1.18
N LEU A 93 14.06 -9.56 -0.65
CA LEU A 93 14.81 -8.32 -0.53
C LEU A 93 15.80 -8.36 0.63
N THR A 94 15.34 -8.79 1.82
CA THR A 94 16.11 -8.68 3.06
C THR A 94 16.84 -9.97 3.46
N GLY A 95 16.52 -11.10 2.84
CA GLY A 95 17.00 -12.43 3.26
C GLY A 95 16.30 -12.99 4.50
N ALA A 96 15.24 -12.34 4.99
CA ALA A 96 14.51 -12.79 6.17
C ALA A 96 13.77 -14.13 5.94
N LYS A 97 13.65 -14.94 7.01
CA LYS A 97 12.89 -16.20 6.97
C LYS A 97 11.40 -15.94 7.16
N ILE A 98 10.55 -16.61 6.39
CA ILE A 98 9.10 -16.56 6.58
C ILE A 98 8.69 -17.67 7.53
N GLN A 99 8.03 -17.31 8.64
CA GLN A 99 7.45 -18.26 9.59
C GLN A 99 5.94 -18.16 9.53
N ILE A 100 5.26 -19.28 9.26
CA ILE A 100 3.80 -19.33 9.26
C ILE A 100 3.32 -19.47 10.70
N VAL A 101 2.41 -18.60 11.12
CA VAL A 101 1.77 -18.62 12.44
C VAL A 101 0.27 -18.88 12.28
N GLU A 102 -0.30 -19.77 13.09
CA GLU A 102 -1.73 -20.07 13.06
C GLU A 102 -2.53 -18.90 13.66
N GLU A 103 -3.45 -18.32 12.87
CA GLU A 103 -4.45 -17.38 13.39
C GLU A 103 -5.69 -17.26 12.49
N ALA A 104 -6.80 -16.83 13.10
CA ALA A 104 -8.17 -16.85 12.58
C ALA A 104 -8.37 -16.17 11.22
N GLU A 105 -9.31 -16.70 10.45
CA GLU A 105 -9.79 -16.16 9.17
C GLU A 105 -10.10 -14.66 9.30
N ARG A 106 -9.51 -13.84 8.41
CA ARG A 106 -10.05 -12.50 8.14
C ARG A 106 -10.17 -12.37 6.63
N GLU A 107 -11.24 -11.72 6.21
CA GLU A 107 -11.53 -11.51 4.80
C GLU A 107 -10.53 -10.52 4.18
N GLY A 108 -10.21 -10.72 2.90
CA GLY A 108 -9.43 -9.75 2.13
C GLY A 108 -10.28 -8.52 1.76
N SER A 109 -9.61 -7.39 1.50
CA SER A 109 -10.25 -6.18 1.01
C SER A 109 -9.56 -5.73 -0.28
N SER A 110 -10.25 -5.90 -1.42
CA SER A 110 -9.81 -5.37 -2.70
C SER A 110 -10.77 -4.27 -3.14
N LEU A 111 -10.22 -3.13 -3.52
CA LEU A 111 -10.94 -1.99 -4.08
C LEU A 111 -10.79 -1.98 -5.59
N ASP A 112 -11.86 -1.63 -6.29
CA ASP A 112 -11.85 -1.33 -7.72
C ASP A 112 -11.79 0.19 -7.91
N ALA A 113 -10.73 0.68 -8.55
CA ALA A 113 -10.47 2.09 -8.82
C ALA A 113 -10.85 2.53 -10.25
N THR A 114 -11.39 1.63 -11.08
CA THR A 114 -11.70 1.87 -12.51
C THR A 114 -12.58 3.10 -12.72
N ALA A 115 -13.52 3.35 -11.81
CA ALA A 115 -14.39 4.53 -11.88
C ALA A 115 -13.60 5.85 -11.80
N PHE A 116 -12.58 5.91 -10.94
CA PHE A 116 -11.72 7.08 -10.82
C PHE A 116 -10.83 7.23 -12.06
N GLU A 117 -10.22 6.12 -12.51
CA GLU A 117 -9.38 6.09 -13.72
C GLU A 117 -10.13 6.63 -14.94
N THR A 118 -11.36 6.15 -15.15
CA THR A 118 -12.19 6.57 -16.28
C THR A 118 -12.63 8.03 -16.19
N SER A 119 -12.97 8.50 -14.98
CA SER A 119 -13.53 9.85 -14.80
C SER A 119 -12.48 10.96 -14.84
N PHE A 120 -11.23 10.64 -14.54
CA PHE A 120 -10.13 11.59 -14.48
C PHE A 120 -9.04 11.33 -15.53
N ASP A 121 -9.22 10.36 -16.42
CA ASP A 121 -8.17 9.83 -17.30
C ASP A 121 -6.89 9.52 -16.51
N PHE A 122 -7.08 8.94 -15.33
CA PHE A 122 -6.03 8.73 -14.34
C PHE A 122 -5.44 7.34 -14.49
N LYS A 123 -4.11 7.24 -14.43
CA LYS A 123 -3.42 5.96 -14.37
C LYS A 123 -2.68 5.81 -13.05
N PHE A 124 -3.03 4.78 -12.28
CA PHE A 124 -2.23 4.36 -11.14
C PHE A 124 -0.94 3.70 -11.63
N THR A 125 0.20 4.11 -11.07
CA THR A 125 1.53 3.66 -11.51
C THR A 125 2.30 2.94 -10.42
N GLY A 126 1.84 3.03 -9.18
CA GLY A 126 2.50 2.42 -8.05
C GLY A 126 2.43 0.89 -8.07
N THR A 127 3.56 0.25 -7.79
CA THR A 127 3.68 -1.20 -7.71
C THR A 127 4.32 -1.60 -6.39
N LEU A 128 4.14 -2.87 -5.98
CA LEU A 128 4.78 -3.41 -4.80
C LEU A 128 6.30 -3.27 -4.85
N SER A 129 6.93 -3.66 -5.98
CA SER A 129 8.39 -3.62 -6.15
C SER A 129 8.95 -2.20 -6.00
N ALA A 130 8.36 -1.23 -6.70
CA ALA A 130 8.83 0.16 -6.64
C ALA A 130 8.75 0.75 -5.21
N ILE A 131 7.70 0.39 -4.46
CA ILE A 131 7.57 0.80 -3.05
C ILE A 131 8.65 0.15 -2.20
N LEU A 132 8.86 -1.16 -2.35
CA LEU A 132 9.84 -1.88 -1.54
C LEU A 132 11.25 -1.34 -1.78
N GLU A 133 11.61 -1.07 -3.03
CA GLU A 133 12.89 -0.40 -3.39
C GLU A 133 13.00 0.98 -2.74
N THR A 134 11.93 1.78 -2.79
CA THR A 134 11.91 3.11 -2.17
C THR A 134 12.06 3.03 -0.65
N LEU A 135 11.39 2.07 -0.02
CA LEU A 135 11.46 1.86 1.43
C LEU A 135 12.83 1.35 1.85
N GLU A 136 13.42 0.39 1.13
CA GLU A 136 14.76 -0.12 1.39
C GLU A 136 15.82 0.97 1.28
N ALA A 137 15.76 1.80 0.22
CA ALA A 137 16.69 2.91 0.05
C ALA A 137 16.64 3.94 1.20
N SER A 138 15.55 3.96 1.98
CA SER A 138 15.40 4.83 3.15
C SER A 138 15.89 4.20 4.46
N VAL A 139 16.22 2.91 4.48
CA VAL A 139 16.70 2.23 5.68
C VAL A 139 18.13 2.69 5.98
N PRO A 140 18.42 3.18 7.21
CA PRO A 140 19.77 3.59 7.58
C PRO A 140 20.76 2.42 7.53
N ASP A 141 21.99 2.70 7.08
CA ASP A 141 23.09 1.72 7.07
C ASP A 141 23.40 1.18 8.48
N SER A 142 23.06 1.91 9.54
CA SER A 142 23.25 1.46 10.93
C SER A 142 22.37 0.27 11.34
N ILE A 143 21.35 -0.09 10.54
CA ILE A 143 20.40 -1.18 10.83
C ILE A 143 20.59 -2.35 9.85
N THR A 144 21.42 -2.19 8.81
CA THR A 144 21.67 -3.24 7.80
C THR A 144 23.12 -3.68 7.84
N PRO A 145 23.42 -4.99 7.97
CA PRO A 145 24.75 -5.51 7.69
C PRO A 145 24.93 -5.53 6.18
N LYS A 146 25.36 -4.42 5.58
CA LYS A 146 25.83 -4.38 4.20
C LYS A 146 27.21 -5.01 4.08
#